data_AF-A0A1B1ZQ98-F1
#
_entry.id   AF-A0A1B1ZQ98-F1
#
_cell.length_a   1.000
_cell.length_b   1.000
_cell.length_c   1.000
_cell.angle_alpha   90.00
_cell.angle_beta   90.00
_cell.angle_gamma   90.00
#
_symmetry.space_group_name_H-M   'P 1'
#
loop_
_entity.id
_entity.type
_entity.pdbx_description
1 polymer ?
#
loop_
_entity_poly.entity_id
_entity_poly.type
_entity_poly.pdbx_seq_one_letter_code
_entity_poly.pdbx_strand_id
1 'polypeptide(L)'
;MIVVGQDVARPRRLVAVALTESESARAGGPLAELSGRAAETDVLVVRTDVAGALRLAGPEDAEDYPGEEPATVVVDPAAPAVTELFDDPAPVRVHRLGLRWIVQDADEQDLVAALSELIGFDPDGGTYCAAPAGSGAPADPEIEVVQRAVRRVARVYGLPVLPYRPLADGGFGAEPSGWAAGA
;
A
#
# COMPACT_ATOMS: atom_id res chain seq x y z
N MET A 1 -23.39 -10.63 21.76
CA MET A 1 -24.29 -9.69 21.07
C MET A 1 -23.55 -9.16 19.86
N ILE A 2 -23.79 -9.74 18.68
CA ILE A 2 -23.13 -9.35 17.44
C ILE A 2 -24.09 -8.41 16.73
N VAL A 3 -23.73 -7.13 16.64
CA VAL A 3 -24.50 -6.17 15.85
C VAL A 3 -24.10 -6.37 14.39
N VAL A 4 -24.93 -7.13 13.66
CA VAL A 4 -24.88 -7.23 12.20
C VAL A 4 -25.81 -6.17 11.64
N GLY A 5 -25.29 -5.27 10.80
CA GLY A 5 -26.10 -4.28 10.08
C GLY A 5 -25.81 -2.81 10.40
N GLN A 6 -24.54 -2.39 10.43
CA GLN A 6 -24.24 -0.99 10.17
C GLN A 6 -24.12 -0.83 8.66
N ASP A 7 -25.13 -0.18 8.06
CA ASP A 7 -24.99 0.45 6.76
C ASP A 7 -23.85 1.48 6.92
N VAL A 8 -22.63 1.09 6.55
CA VAL A 8 -21.45 1.93 6.74
C VAL A 8 -21.67 3.12 5.82
N ALA A 9 -21.94 4.29 6.40
CA ALA A 9 -22.17 5.49 5.63
C ALA A 9 -21.04 5.67 4.61
N ARG A 10 -21.40 5.95 3.36
CA ARG A 10 -20.42 6.12 2.28
C ARG A 10 -19.45 7.25 2.66
N PRO A 11 -18.13 7.02 2.66
CA PRO A 11 -17.17 8.05 3.04
C PRO A 11 -17.30 9.24 2.07
N ARG A 12 -17.31 10.46 2.61
CA ARG A 12 -17.11 11.65 1.78
C ARG A 12 -15.65 11.74 1.38
N ARG A 13 -14.76 11.53 2.35
CA ARG A 13 -13.31 11.53 2.16
C ARG A 13 -12.72 10.24 2.69
N LEU A 14 -11.84 9.62 1.89
CA LEU A 14 -11.10 8.43 2.26
C LEU A 14 -9.61 8.76 2.30
N VAL A 15 -8.96 8.52 3.45
CA VAL A 15 -7.50 8.55 3.59
C VAL A 15 -7.01 7.11 3.69
N ALA A 16 -6.47 6.58 2.61
CA ALA A 16 -6.05 5.19 2.53
C ALA A 16 -4.53 5.06 2.60
N VAL A 17 -4.04 3.96 3.17
CA VAL A 17 -2.61 3.64 3.18
C VAL A 17 -2.37 2.43 2.30
N ALA A 18 -1.55 2.58 1.27
CA ALA A 18 -1.01 1.48 0.47
C ALA A 18 0.43 1.21 0.90
N LEU A 19 0.79 -0.06 1.08
CA LEU A 19 2.15 -0.43 1.46
C LEU A 19 3.13 -0.09 0.32
N THR A 20 2.74 -0.34 -0.94
CA THR A 20 3.61 -0.14 -2.10
C THR A 20 2.98 0.68 -3.24
N GLU A 21 3.81 1.16 -4.17
CA GLU A 21 3.34 1.86 -5.38
C GLU A 21 2.51 0.93 -6.27
N SER A 22 2.97 -0.31 -6.47
CA SER A 22 2.27 -1.33 -7.26
C SER A 22 0.89 -1.67 -6.71
N GLU A 23 0.73 -1.69 -5.39
CA GLU A 23 -0.57 -1.85 -4.75
C GLU A 23 -1.50 -0.67 -5.06
N SER A 24 -0.98 0.57 -4.98
CA SER A 24 -1.77 1.78 -5.21
C SER A 24 -2.26 1.95 -6.65
N ALA A 25 -1.46 1.50 -7.62
CA ALA A 25 -1.73 1.67 -9.06
C ALA A 25 -2.70 0.61 -9.63
N ARG A 26 -3.05 -0.41 -8.84
CA ARG A 26 -3.77 -1.58 -9.35
C ARG A 26 -5.25 -1.29 -9.59
N ALA A 27 -5.59 -1.05 -10.86
CA ALA A 27 -6.97 -0.91 -11.31
C ALA A 27 -7.81 -2.14 -10.92
N GLY A 28 -9.02 -1.89 -10.40
CA GLY A 28 -9.93 -2.94 -9.95
C GLY A 28 -9.49 -3.70 -8.69
N GLY A 29 -8.40 -3.29 -8.04
CA GLY A 29 -8.00 -3.83 -6.74
C GLY A 29 -8.92 -3.36 -5.59
N PRO A 30 -8.84 -3.97 -4.41
CA PRO A 30 -9.67 -3.61 -3.25
C PRO A 30 -9.55 -2.13 -2.84
N LEU A 31 -8.37 -1.53 -3.01
CA LEU A 31 -8.17 -0.10 -2.80
C LEU A 31 -8.95 0.74 -3.83
N ALA A 32 -8.91 0.37 -5.10
CA ALA A 32 -9.68 1.05 -6.15
C ALA A 32 -11.19 0.93 -5.92
N GLU A 33 -11.67 -0.23 -5.44
CA GLU A 33 -13.07 -0.41 -5.07
C GLU A 33 -13.49 0.51 -3.90
N LEU A 34 -12.62 0.69 -2.90
CA LEU A 34 -12.89 1.59 -1.78
C LEU A 34 -12.86 3.06 -2.20
N SER A 35 -11.88 3.45 -3.02
CA SER A 35 -11.78 4.81 -3.55
C SER A 35 -12.99 5.16 -4.43
N GLY A 36 -13.49 4.22 -5.22
CA GLY A 36 -14.73 4.40 -6.00
C GLY A 36 -15.98 4.61 -5.14
N ARG A 37 -15.92 4.28 -3.84
CA ARG A 37 -16.97 4.57 -2.86
C ARG A 37 -16.77 5.91 -2.15
N ALA A 38 -15.68 6.64 -2.34
CA ALA A 38 -15.51 7.96 -1.74
C ALA A 38 -15.80 9.09 -2.75
N ALA A 39 -16.08 10.30 -2.27
CA ALA A 39 -16.14 11.49 -3.13
C ALA A 39 -14.73 12.10 -3.34
N GLU A 40 -13.86 11.96 -2.34
CA GLU A 40 -12.45 12.34 -2.41
C GLU A 40 -11.59 11.22 -1.82
N THR A 41 -10.43 10.93 -2.43
CA THR A 41 -9.49 9.95 -1.90
C THR A 41 -8.08 10.52 -1.85
N ASP A 42 -7.43 10.44 -0.69
CA ASP A 42 -6.00 10.62 -0.52
C ASP A 42 -5.37 9.25 -0.22
N VAL A 43 -4.42 8.81 -1.04
CA VAL A 43 -3.68 7.55 -0.84
C VAL A 43 -2.26 7.87 -0.41
N LEU A 44 -1.86 7.41 0.77
CA LEU A 44 -0.48 7.42 1.24
C LEU A 44 0.21 6.12 0.82
N VAL A 45 1.21 6.22 -0.05
CA VAL A 45 2.12 5.13 -0.39
C VAL A 45 3.30 5.13 0.57
N VAL A 46 3.46 4.05 1.32
CA VAL A 46 4.45 3.95 2.40
C VAL A 46 5.86 3.79 1.85
N ARG A 47 6.10 2.78 1.01
CA ARG A 47 7.40 2.54 0.41
C ARG A 47 7.33 2.45 -1.11
N THR A 48 8.42 2.83 -1.76
CA THR A 48 8.59 2.59 -3.18
C THR A 48 8.76 1.09 -3.41
N ASP A 49 8.29 0.59 -4.55
CA ASP A 49 8.56 -0.79 -4.94
C ASP A 49 10.06 -1.02 -5.00
N VAL A 50 10.52 -2.06 -4.33
CA VAL A 50 11.91 -2.49 -4.46
C VAL A 50 12.02 -3.15 -5.83
N ALA A 51 12.82 -2.57 -6.73
CA ALA A 51 13.09 -3.17 -8.03
C ALA A 51 13.83 -4.50 -7.83
N GLY A 52 13.08 -5.60 -7.79
CA GLY A 52 13.61 -6.90 -7.38
C GLY A 52 13.94 -6.94 -5.90
N ALA A 53 13.89 -8.13 -5.32
CA ALA A 53 14.26 -8.35 -3.93
C ALA A 53 15.55 -7.59 -3.60
N LEU A 54 15.55 -6.87 -2.48
CA LEU A 54 16.78 -6.75 -1.70
C LEU A 54 17.18 -8.17 -1.34
N ARG A 55 17.88 -8.83 -2.26
CA ARG A 55 18.70 -9.99 -1.94
C ARG A 55 19.70 -9.39 -0.95
N LEU A 56 19.53 -9.76 0.32
CA LEU A 56 20.59 -9.54 1.30
C LEU A 56 21.85 -10.10 0.66
N ALA A 57 22.80 -9.22 0.31
CA ALA A 57 24.06 -9.63 -0.27
C ALA A 57 24.69 -10.63 0.70
N GLY A 58 24.80 -11.88 0.26
CA GLY A 58 25.48 -12.92 1.02
C GLY A 58 26.97 -12.62 1.02
N PRO A 59 27.76 -13.21 1.94
CA PRO A 59 29.22 -13.13 1.85
C PRO A 59 29.76 -13.61 0.50
N GLU A 60 29.01 -14.40 -0.27
CA GLU A 60 29.30 -14.78 -1.66
C GLU A 60 29.26 -13.62 -2.69
N ASP A 61 28.58 -12.51 -2.39
CA ASP A 61 28.42 -11.37 -3.30
C ASP A 61 29.55 -10.32 -3.17
N ALA A 62 30.52 -10.55 -2.26
CA ALA A 62 31.60 -9.61 -1.98
C ALA A 62 32.75 -9.61 -3.01
N GLU A 63 32.71 -10.49 -4.03
CA GLU A 63 33.85 -10.70 -4.95
C GLU A 63 33.68 -10.07 -6.34
N ASP A 64 32.57 -9.39 -6.65
CA ASP A 64 32.39 -8.77 -7.97
C ASP A 64 32.35 -7.24 -7.85
N TYR A 65 33.52 -6.61 -8.05
CA TYR A 65 33.64 -5.15 -8.19
C TYR A 65 33.70 -4.82 -9.69
N PRO A 66 32.56 -4.59 -10.37
CA PRO A 66 32.58 -4.16 -11.75
C PRO A 66 33.08 -2.72 -11.84
N GLY A 67 34.07 -2.49 -12.69
CA GLY A 67 34.60 -1.17 -13.02
C GLY A 67 33.52 -0.21 -13.51
N GLU A 68 33.75 1.08 -13.25
CA GLU A 68 32.90 2.22 -13.60
C GLU A 68 32.48 2.21 -15.08
N GLU A 69 31.18 2.02 -15.35
CA GLU A 69 30.51 2.56 -16.52
C GLU A 69 29.09 3.01 -16.06
N PRO A 70 28.72 4.30 -16.14
CA PRO A 70 27.40 4.75 -15.73
C PRO A 70 26.35 4.24 -16.73
N ALA A 71 25.52 3.30 -16.29
CA ALA A 71 24.34 2.87 -17.04
C ALA A 71 23.35 4.03 -17.18
N THR A 72 23.28 4.63 -18.36
CA THR A 72 22.24 5.59 -18.71
C THR A 72 20.90 4.86 -18.81
N VAL A 73 20.00 5.11 -17.87
CA VAL A 73 18.60 4.68 -17.94
C VAL A 73 17.91 5.51 -19.03
N VAL A 74 17.61 4.86 -20.16
CA VAL A 74 16.70 5.43 -21.16
C VAL A 74 15.28 5.25 -20.61
N VAL A 75 14.72 6.31 -20.05
CA VAL A 75 13.28 6.39 -19.76
C VAL A 75 12.58 6.59 -21.11
N ASP A 76 11.76 5.65 -21.52
CA ASP A 76 10.87 5.79 -22.67
C ASP A 76 9.59 6.53 -22.23
N PRO A 77 9.36 7.80 -22.60
CA PRO A 77 8.20 8.57 -22.18
C PRO A 77 7.06 8.43 -23.18
N ALA A 78 6.56 7.22 -23.45
CA ALA A 78 5.39 7.05 -24.30
C ALA A 78 4.68 5.69 -24.11
N ALA A 79 3.87 5.57 -23.06
CA ALA A 79 2.72 4.67 -23.08
C ALA A 79 1.44 5.51 -23.11
N PRO A 80 0.55 5.35 -24.12
CA PRO A 80 -0.64 6.17 -24.25
C PRO A 80 -1.63 5.87 -23.12
N ALA A 81 -2.05 6.93 -22.43
CA ALA A 81 -3.22 6.93 -21.58
C ALA A 81 -4.45 6.61 -22.43
N VAL A 82 -5.08 5.47 -22.17
CA VAL A 82 -6.42 5.20 -22.66
C VAL A 82 -7.20 4.53 -21.55
N THR A 83 -8.19 5.23 -20.98
CA THR A 83 -9.58 4.75 -20.96
C THR A 83 -10.49 5.95 -20.80
N GLU A 84 -11.30 6.16 -21.83
CA GLU A 84 -12.39 7.13 -21.89
C GLU A 84 -13.61 6.69 -21.05
N LEU A 85 -14.39 7.71 -20.68
CA LEU A 85 -15.81 7.70 -20.31
C LEU A 85 -16.25 6.83 -19.12
N PHE A 86 -16.04 7.37 -17.91
CA PHE A 86 -17.02 7.28 -16.83
C PHE A 86 -17.18 8.68 -16.23
N ASP A 87 -18.40 9.02 -15.77
CA ASP A 87 -18.67 10.22 -14.98
C ASP A 87 -17.53 10.43 -13.96
N ASP A 88 -16.88 11.59 -14.07
CA ASP A 88 -15.64 12.03 -13.41
C ASP A 88 -15.17 11.10 -12.27
N PRO A 89 -14.14 10.25 -12.48
CA PRO A 89 -13.65 9.38 -11.42
C PRO A 89 -13.21 10.29 -10.26
N ALA A 90 -13.86 10.11 -9.11
CA ALA A 90 -13.58 10.87 -7.89
C ALA A 90 -12.07 11.09 -7.73
N PRO A 91 -11.59 12.33 -7.53
CA PRO A 91 -10.18 12.64 -7.60
C PRO A 91 -9.40 11.83 -6.56
N VAL A 92 -8.48 11.00 -7.04
CA VAL A 92 -7.50 10.27 -6.22
C VAL A 92 -6.21 11.06 -6.20
N ARG A 93 -5.79 11.52 -5.03
CA ARG A 93 -4.49 12.16 -4.79
C ARG A 93 -3.54 11.14 -4.19
N VAL A 94 -2.37 10.97 -4.77
CA VAL A 94 -1.35 10.04 -4.28
C VAL A 94 -0.24 10.83 -3.60
N HIS A 95 0.05 10.44 -2.36
CA HIS A 95 1.09 10.99 -1.50
C HIS A 95 2.11 9.90 -1.21
N ARG A 96 3.38 10.26 -1.03
CA ARG A 96 4.44 9.28 -0.83
C ARG A 96 5.21 9.61 0.44
N LEU A 97 5.27 8.65 1.36
CA LEU A 97 6.28 8.65 2.40
C LEU A 97 7.64 8.24 1.79
N GLY A 98 7.62 7.34 0.81
CA GLY A 98 8.77 7.06 -0.06
C GLY A 98 9.92 6.34 0.65
N LEU A 99 9.61 5.51 1.64
CA LEU A 99 10.61 4.66 2.28
C LEU A 99 11.26 3.75 1.22
N ARG A 100 12.57 3.55 1.35
CA ARG A 100 13.37 2.71 0.43
C ARG A 100 13.70 1.34 1.03
N TRP A 101 13.11 1.03 2.17
CA TRP A 101 13.32 -0.19 2.96
C TRP A 101 11.96 -0.78 3.36
N ILE A 102 12.01 -2.01 3.88
CA ILE A 102 10.87 -2.70 4.50
C ILE A 102 10.46 -1.94 5.76
N VAL A 103 9.16 -1.71 5.96
CA VAL A 103 8.65 -0.94 7.11
C VAL A 103 9.04 -1.59 8.44
N GLN A 104 9.57 -0.78 9.35
CA GLN A 104 10.01 -1.18 10.69
C GLN A 104 9.24 -0.42 11.78
N ASP A 105 9.30 -0.90 13.02
CA ASP A 105 8.66 -0.23 14.16
C ASP A 105 9.10 1.23 14.35
N ALA A 106 10.33 1.58 13.97
CA ALA A 106 10.84 2.94 14.04
C ALA A 106 10.10 3.91 13.10
N ASP A 107 9.54 3.41 11.98
CA ASP A 107 8.84 4.20 10.98
C ASP A 107 7.40 4.56 11.42
N GLU A 108 6.90 4.02 12.56
CA GLU A 108 5.54 4.29 13.03
C GLU A 108 5.30 5.80 13.24
N GLN A 109 6.29 6.54 13.77
CA GLN A 109 6.12 7.98 14.02
C GLN A 109 6.01 8.78 12.72
N ASP A 110 6.78 8.40 11.70
CA ASP A 110 6.73 9.06 10.39
C ASP A 110 5.39 8.78 9.68
N LEU A 111 4.88 7.54 9.80
CA LEU A 111 3.54 7.19 9.33
C LEU A 111 2.45 8.00 10.04
N VAL A 112 2.54 8.14 11.37
CA VAL A 112 1.60 8.95 12.15
C VAL A 112 1.65 10.42 11.73
N ALA A 113 2.84 10.97 11.52
CA ALA A 113 3.02 12.35 11.08
C ALA A 113 2.41 12.58 9.69
N ALA A 114 2.76 11.73 8.71
CA ALA A 114 2.22 11.81 7.35
C ALA A 114 0.70 11.66 7.33
N LEU A 115 0.14 10.69 8.06
CA LEU A 115 -1.31 10.52 8.17
C LEU A 115 -2.00 11.73 8.81
N SER A 116 -1.40 12.32 9.85
CA SER A 116 -1.96 13.50 10.51
C SER A 116 -1.95 14.72 9.60
N GLU A 117 -0.89 14.88 8.79
CA GLU A 117 -0.81 15.93 7.77
C GLU A 117 -1.90 15.75 6.71
N LEU A 118 -2.07 14.52 6.20
CA LEU A 118 -3.09 14.23 5.19
C LEU A 118 -4.50 14.44 5.72
N ILE A 119 -4.81 13.93 6.91
CA ILE A 119 -6.13 14.10 7.52
C ILE A 119 -6.41 15.58 7.78
N GLY A 120 -5.39 16.33 8.20
CA GLY A 120 -5.51 17.74 8.56
C GLY A 120 -6.11 17.94 9.95
N PHE A 121 -6.33 19.20 10.30
CA PHE A 121 -6.94 19.58 11.58
C PHE A 121 -8.46 19.60 11.45
N ASP A 122 -9.16 19.01 12.42
CA ASP A 122 -10.63 18.94 12.49
C ASP A 122 -11.27 18.31 11.22
N PRO A 123 -10.98 17.03 10.93
CA PRO A 123 -11.57 16.36 9.77
C PRO A 123 -13.09 16.29 9.87
N ASP A 124 -13.77 16.41 8.74
CA ASP A 124 -15.23 16.32 8.71
C ASP A 124 -15.72 14.92 9.13
N GLY A 125 -16.96 14.84 9.62
CA GLY A 125 -17.58 13.58 10.06
C GLY A 125 -17.81 12.53 8.96
N GLY A 126 -17.47 12.83 7.71
CA GLY A 126 -17.47 11.91 6.58
C GLY A 126 -16.07 11.40 6.19
N THR A 127 -15.04 11.68 7.00
CA THR A 127 -13.67 11.22 6.78
C THR A 127 -13.45 9.84 7.37
N TYR A 128 -12.88 8.93 6.57
CA TYR A 128 -12.58 7.54 6.94
C TYR A 128 -11.11 7.26 6.67
N CYS A 129 -10.49 6.43 7.51
CA CYS A 129 -9.18 5.85 7.21
C CYS A 129 -9.35 4.46 6.59
N ALA A 130 -8.51 4.08 5.64
CA ALA A 130 -8.40 2.70 5.17
C ALA A 130 -6.99 2.15 5.39
N ALA A 131 -6.91 0.91 5.88
CA ALA A 131 -5.65 0.25 6.19
C ALA A 131 -5.62 -1.19 5.65
N PRO A 132 -4.43 -1.69 5.25
CA PRO A 132 -4.27 -3.07 4.84
C PRO A 132 -4.58 -4.01 6.02
N ALA A 133 -5.38 -5.02 5.76
CA ALA A 133 -5.69 -6.11 6.66
C ALA A 133 -4.61 -7.18 6.57
N GLY A 134 -4.28 -7.81 7.69
CA GLY A 134 -3.34 -8.93 7.72
C GLY A 134 -3.84 -10.09 6.85
N SER A 135 -2.94 -10.73 6.11
CA SER A 135 -3.29 -11.78 5.14
C SER A 135 -3.50 -13.17 5.76
N GLY A 136 -3.16 -13.36 7.04
CA GLY A 136 -3.24 -14.62 7.78
C GLY A 136 -2.17 -14.68 8.86
N ALA A 137 -1.96 -15.86 9.46
CA ALA A 137 -0.85 -16.11 10.39
C ALA A 137 0.31 -16.81 9.65
N PRO A 138 1.59 -16.45 9.92
CA PRO A 138 2.02 -15.36 10.80
C PRO A 138 1.67 -13.99 10.22
N ALA A 139 1.38 -13.03 11.12
CA ALA A 139 1.05 -11.67 10.73
C ALA A 139 2.25 -10.98 10.06
N ASP A 140 1.98 -10.23 9.01
CA ASP A 140 3.00 -9.45 8.29
C ASP A 140 3.42 -8.25 9.16
N PRO A 141 4.70 -8.14 9.55
CA PRO A 141 5.17 -7.07 10.44
C PRO A 141 5.02 -5.67 9.82
N GLU A 142 5.14 -5.53 8.49
CA GLU A 142 4.95 -4.22 7.83
C GLU A 142 3.49 -3.75 7.99
N ILE A 143 2.55 -4.67 7.75
CA ILE A 143 1.12 -4.43 7.92
C ILE A 143 0.79 -4.11 9.38
N GLU A 144 1.42 -4.77 10.35
CA GLU A 144 1.20 -4.49 11.77
C GLU A 144 1.59 -3.07 12.16
N VAL A 145 2.74 -2.57 11.69
CA VAL A 145 3.20 -1.19 11.93
C VAL A 145 2.22 -0.19 11.32
N VAL A 146 1.82 -0.39 10.05
CA VAL A 146 0.84 0.46 9.37
C VAL A 146 -0.50 0.48 10.11
N GLN A 147 -1.01 -0.68 10.52
CA GLN A 147 -2.24 -0.76 11.29
C GLN A 147 -2.13 -0.08 12.66
N ARG A 148 -0.95 -0.10 13.29
CA ARG A 148 -0.73 0.58 14.57
C ARG A 148 -0.78 2.09 14.39
N ALA A 149 -0.09 2.62 13.37
CA ALA A 149 -0.12 4.04 13.01
C ALA A 149 -1.55 4.52 12.67
N VAL A 150 -2.26 3.81 11.80
CA VAL A 150 -3.64 4.17 11.41
C VAL A 150 -4.58 4.14 12.62
N ARG A 151 -4.53 3.09 13.45
CA ARG A 151 -5.38 3.02 14.66
C ARG A 151 -5.09 4.14 15.64
N ARG A 152 -3.81 4.53 15.78
CA ARG A 152 -3.41 5.64 16.66
C ARG A 152 -3.98 6.96 16.18
N VAL A 153 -3.82 7.27 14.89
CA VAL A 153 -4.33 8.50 14.28
C VAL A 153 -5.86 8.53 14.29
N ALA A 154 -6.51 7.46 13.86
CA ALA A 154 -7.97 7.35 13.86
C ALA A 154 -8.57 7.53 15.26
N ARG A 155 -7.90 7.04 16.31
CA ARG A 155 -8.33 7.28 17.70
C ARG A 155 -8.23 8.74 18.11
N VAL A 156 -7.20 9.46 17.67
CA VAL A 156 -7.01 10.90 17.99
C VAL A 156 -8.09 11.74 17.32
N TYR A 157 -8.40 11.45 16.06
CA TYR A 157 -9.36 12.22 15.26
C TYR A 157 -10.81 11.67 15.29
N GLY A 158 -11.06 10.55 15.98
CA GLY A 158 -12.39 9.94 16.06
C GLY A 158 -12.89 9.32 14.74
N LEU A 159 -11.98 8.85 13.88
CA LEU A 159 -12.29 8.38 12.53
C LEU A 159 -12.62 6.88 12.49
N PRO A 160 -13.56 6.45 11.64
CA PRO A 160 -13.75 5.04 11.33
C PRO A 160 -12.56 4.49 10.52
N VAL A 161 -12.20 3.23 10.77
CA VAL A 161 -11.14 2.52 10.03
C VAL A 161 -11.74 1.38 9.22
N LEU A 162 -11.54 1.41 7.90
CA LEU A 162 -11.94 0.37 6.97
C LEU A 162 -10.75 -0.55 6.67
N PRO A 163 -10.79 -1.83 7.08
CA PRO A 163 -9.80 -2.79 6.64
C PRO A 163 -10.04 -3.14 5.18
N TYR A 164 -8.99 -3.27 4.39
CA TYR A 164 -9.05 -3.85 3.05
C TYR A 164 -7.98 -4.92 2.91
N ARG A 165 -8.21 -5.94 2.09
CA ARG A 165 -7.21 -7.00 1.89
C ARG A 165 -6.30 -6.59 0.73
N PRO A 166 -4.99 -6.36 0.93
CA PRO A 166 -4.08 -6.21 -0.19
C PRO A 166 -4.16 -7.44 -1.08
N LEU A 167 -4.09 -7.23 -2.39
CA LEU A 167 -3.84 -8.35 -3.29
C LEU A 167 -2.42 -8.83 -2.99
N ALA A 168 -2.23 -10.14 -2.83
CA ALA A 168 -0.88 -10.65 -2.71
C ALA A 168 -0.10 -10.22 -3.96
N ASP A 169 1.06 -9.58 -3.78
CA ASP A 169 2.04 -9.49 -4.85
C ASP A 169 2.22 -10.92 -5.34
N GLY A 170 1.95 -11.17 -6.63
CA GLY A 170 2.03 -12.50 -7.21
C GLY A 170 3.42 -13.05 -6.95
N GLY A 171 3.55 -13.86 -5.90
CA GLY A 171 4.82 -14.43 -5.49
C GLY A 171 5.36 -15.28 -6.64
N PHE A 172 6.51 -14.87 -7.17
CA PHE A 172 7.36 -15.78 -7.90
C PHE A 172 7.70 -16.95 -6.98
N GLY A 173 7.43 -18.18 -7.42
CA GLY A 173 7.92 -19.41 -6.79
C GLY A 173 6.88 -20.30 -6.12
N ALA A 174 5.88 -20.77 -6.88
CA ALA A 174 5.47 -22.17 -6.74
C ALA A 174 5.97 -22.90 -7.98
N GLU A 175 7.25 -23.31 -7.97
CA GLU A 175 7.64 -24.41 -8.85
C GLU A 175 6.71 -25.59 -8.53
N PRO A 176 6.08 -26.23 -9.52
CA PRO A 176 5.54 -27.55 -9.30
C PRO A 176 6.72 -28.48 -8.99
N SER A 177 6.99 -28.69 -7.70
CA SER A 177 7.88 -29.74 -7.23
C SER A 177 7.24 -31.10 -7.53
N GLY A 178 7.28 -31.49 -8.80
CA GLY A 178 6.89 -32.79 -9.30
C GLY A 178 8.12 -33.62 -9.62
N TRP A 179 8.96 -33.88 -8.61
CA TRP A 179 9.92 -34.97 -8.68
C TRP A 179 9.46 -36.10 -7.75
N ALA A 180 8.95 -37.15 -8.37
CA ALA A 180 9.05 -38.54 -7.96
C ALA A 180 8.97 -39.33 -9.28
N ALA A 181 10.07 -39.72 -9.92
CA ALA A 181 10.95 -40.82 -9.55
C ALA A 181 10.19 -42.13 -9.31
N GLY A 182 10.20 -43.00 -10.33
CA GLY A 182 10.31 -44.45 -10.18
C GLY A 182 9.01 -45.26 -10.03
N ALA A 183 8.58 -45.86 -11.13
CA ALA A 183 8.35 -47.31 -11.27
C ALA A 183 8.32 -47.67 -12.76
#